data_AF-R8NJV9-F1
#
_entry.id   AF-R8NJV9-F1
#
_cell.length_a   1.000
_cell.length_b   1.000
_cell.length_c   1.000
_cell.angle_alpha   90.00
_cell.angle_beta   90.00
_cell.angle_gamma   90.00
#
_symmetry.space_group_name_H-M   'P 1'
#
loop_
_entity.id
_entity.type
_entity.pdbx_description
1 polymer ?
#
loop_
_entity_poly.entity_id
_entity_poly.type
_entity_poly.pdbx_seq_one_letter_code
_entity_poly.pdbx_strand_id
1 'polypeptide(L)'
;MKTNVTCSHCQHEYKINEIKTKRVTEDIEEHYFVCPECGGEQNCFYVDKVVRKLMQHQKNLRFRLQKATSVKRKQKVWDELQETNEKVAVELDRVRKEVEGAK
;
A
#
# COMPACT_ATOMS: atom_id res chain seq x y z
N MET A 1 13.27 -3.20 -0.38
CA MET A 1 13.00 -3.25 1.07
C MET A 1 12.68 -4.70 1.40
N LYS A 2 13.47 -5.38 2.23
CA LYS A 2 13.19 -6.78 2.61
C LYS A 2 12.43 -6.74 3.94
N THR A 3 11.12 -6.88 3.91
CA THR A 3 10.27 -6.90 5.10
C THR A 3 10.12 -8.35 5.58
N ASN A 4 10.47 -8.62 6.84
CA ASN A 4 10.18 -9.90 7.48
C ASN A 4 8.72 -9.89 7.94
N VAL A 5 8.01 -10.99 7.74
CA VAL A 5 6.62 -11.18 8.19
C VAL A 5 6.44 -12.59 8.76
N THR A 6 5.54 -12.71 9.73
CA THR A 6 5.13 -14.00 10.27
C THR A 6 3.91 -14.51 9.52
N CYS A 7 3.91 -15.79 9.12
CA CYS A 7 2.76 -16.40 8.50
C CYS A 7 1.59 -16.53 9.48
N SER A 8 0.42 -15.99 9.15
CA SER A 8 -0.78 -16.20 9.98
C SER A 8 -1.23 -17.67 10.06
N HIS A 9 -0.90 -18.50 9.05
CA HIS A 9 -1.28 -19.91 9.00
C HIS A 9 -0.30 -20.84 9.72
N CYS A 10 1.00 -20.80 9.36
CA CYS A 10 2.00 -21.72 9.90
C CYS A 10 2.95 -21.09 10.93
N GLN A 11 2.79 -19.80 11.23
CA GLN A 11 3.60 -19.05 12.21
C GLN A 11 5.09 -18.97 11.88
N HIS A 12 5.51 -19.37 10.68
CA HIS A 12 6.90 -19.22 10.24
C HIS A 12 7.20 -17.78 9.83
N GLU A 13 8.39 -17.29 10.19
CA GLU A 13 8.90 -15.99 9.76
C GLU A 13 9.64 -16.09 8.45
N TYR A 14 9.28 -15.26 7.48
CA TYR A 14 9.94 -15.24 6.18
C TYR A 14 10.03 -13.83 5.61
N LYS A 15 10.88 -13.68 4.59
CA LYS A 15 11.00 -12.44 3.82
C LYS A 15 9.99 -12.45 2.69
N ILE A 16 9.22 -11.37 2.56
CA ILE A 16 8.37 -11.18 1.38
C ILE A 16 9.29 -11.02 0.16
N ASN A 17 9.27 -12.00 -0.74
CA ASN A 17 10.04 -12.00 -1.97
C ASN A 17 9.35 -11.20 -3.07
N GLU A 18 8.03 -11.37 -3.19
CA GLU A 18 7.19 -10.69 -4.17
C GLU A 18 5.81 -10.39 -3.59
N ILE A 19 5.20 -9.32 -4.08
CA ILE A 19 3.79 -9.00 -3.85
C ILE A 19 3.07 -9.30 -5.16
N LYS A 20 2.11 -10.22 -5.09
CA LYS A 20 1.21 -10.58 -6.18
C LYS A 20 -0.01 -9.67 -6.17
N THR A 21 -0.66 -9.57 -7.32
CA THR A 21 -1.88 -8.78 -7.48
C THR A 21 -2.93 -9.62 -8.18
N LYS A 22 -4.17 -9.63 -7.67
CA LYS A 22 -5.33 -10.23 -8.34
C LYS A 22 -6.50 -9.27 -8.33
N ARG A 23 -7.38 -9.35 -9.34
CA ARG A 23 -8.59 -8.53 -9.39
C ARG A 23 -9.66 -9.17 -8.50
N VAL A 24 -10.25 -8.37 -7.62
CA VAL A 24 -11.41 -8.76 -6.80
C VAL A 24 -12.69 -8.38 -7.52
N THR A 25 -12.72 -7.18 -8.09
CA THR A 25 -13.80 -6.67 -8.94
C THR A 25 -13.20 -6.02 -10.19
N GLU A 26 -14.04 -5.42 -11.05
CA GLU A 26 -13.55 -4.64 -12.19
C GLU A 26 -12.66 -3.46 -11.77
N ASP A 27 -12.93 -2.89 -10.59
CA ASP A 27 -12.27 -1.67 -10.10
C ASP A 27 -11.27 -1.89 -8.96
N ILE A 28 -11.37 -3.02 -8.24
CA ILE A 28 -10.58 -3.32 -7.05
C ILE A 28 -9.55 -4.42 -7.31
N GLU A 29 -8.30 -4.14 -6.92
CA GLU A 29 -7.17 -5.05 -6.93
C GLU A 29 -6.77 -5.41 -5.50
N GLU A 30 -6.58 -6.71 -5.25
CA GLU A 30 -5.99 -7.25 -4.03
C GLU A 30 -4.49 -7.45 -4.23
N HIS A 31 -3.69 -6.85 -3.35
CA HIS A 31 -2.28 -7.11 -3.24
C HIS A 31 -2.04 -8.09 -2.10
N TYR A 32 -1.35 -9.19 -2.38
CA TYR A 32 -1.14 -10.28 -1.45
C TYR A 32 0.25 -10.89 -1.62
N PHE A 33 0.72 -11.62 -0.62
CA PHE A 33 1.93 -12.45 -0.74
C PHE A 33 1.63 -13.88 -0.29
N VAL A 34 2.47 -14.80 -0.72
CA VAL A 34 2.32 -16.23 -0.46
C VAL A 34 3.41 -16.66 0.52
N CYS A 35 3.03 -17.40 1.56
CA CYS A 35 4.01 -18.02 2.45
C CYS A 35 4.81 -19.08 1.68
N PRO A 36 6.16 -19.01 1.65
CA PRO A 36 6.98 -19.98 0.94
C PRO A 36 6.93 -21.38 1.57
N GLU A 37 6.64 -21.47 2.88
CA GLU A 37 6.62 -22.73 3.62
C GLU A 37 5.31 -23.50 3.46
N CYS A 38 4.16 -22.82 3.61
CA CYS A 38 2.85 -23.48 3.60
C CYS A 38 1.97 -23.14 2.40
N GLY A 39 2.37 -22.19 1.55
CA GLY A 39 1.58 -21.75 0.39
C GLY A 39 0.37 -20.88 0.74
N GLY A 40 0.15 -20.54 2.02
CA GLY A 40 -0.97 -19.69 2.44
C GLY A 40 -0.88 -18.27 1.85
N GLU A 41 -1.96 -17.82 1.22
CA GLU A 41 -2.10 -16.45 0.70
C GLU A 41 -2.44 -15.49 1.85
N GLN A 42 -1.74 -14.37 1.94
CA GLN A 42 -1.97 -13.34 2.94
C GLN A 42 -2.17 -11.98 2.25
N ASN A 43 -3.32 -11.37 2.50
CA ASN A 43 -3.67 -10.05 2.00
C ASN A 43 -2.77 -8.98 2.63
N CYS A 44 -2.24 -8.08 1.81
CA CYS A 44 -1.57 -6.86 2.26
C CYS A 44 -2.57 -5.71 2.39
N PHE A 45 -3.22 -5.41 1.27
CA PHE A 45 -4.14 -4.29 1.11
C PHE A 45 -4.92 -4.43 -0.20
N TYR A 46 -6.05 -3.73 -0.26
CA TYR A 46 -6.86 -3.58 -1.46
C TYR A 46 -6.71 -2.16 -2.00
N VAL A 47 -6.71 -2.02 -3.33
CA VAL A 47 -6.66 -0.71 -3.98
C VAL A 47 -7.72 -0.60 -5.06
N ASP A 48 -8.32 0.57 -5.17
CA ASP A 48 -9.19 0.91 -6.29
C ASP A 48 -8.53 1.97 -7.18
N LYS A 49 -9.29 2.54 -8.12
CA LYS A 49 -8.81 3.63 -8.99
C LYS A 49 -8.41 4.89 -8.20
N VAL A 50 -9.10 5.19 -7.08
CA VAL A 50 -8.84 6.40 -6.28
C VAL A 50 -7.54 6.23 -5.49
N VAL A 51 -7.38 5.12 -4.78
CA VAL A 51 -6.17 4.79 -4.03
C VAL A 51 -4.94 4.81 -4.94
N ARG A 52 -5.03 4.20 -6.13
CA ARG A 52 -3.92 4.19 -7.10
C ARG A 52 -3.49 5.60 -7.53
N LYS A 53 -4.44 6.52 -7.77
CA LYS A 53 -4.13 7.92 -8.09
C LYS A 53 -3.44 8.62 -6.93
N LEU A 54 -3.91 8.42 -5.70
CA LEU A 54 -3.30 9.02 -4.51
C LEU A 54 -1.89 8.48 -4.25
N MET A 55 -1.67 7.17 -4.39
CA MET A 55 -0.33 6.56 -4.28
C MET A 55 0.64 7.09 -5.35
N GLN A 56 0.14 7.31 -6.58
CA GLN A 56 0.95 7.92 -7.63
C GLN A 56 1.30 9.39 -7.32
N HIS A 57 0.35 10.16 -6.78
CA HIS A 57 0.62 11.53 -6.31
C HIS A 57 1.65 11.54 -5.17
N GLN A 58 1.49 10.65 -4.18
CA GLN A 58 2.41 10.45 -3.08
C GLN A 58 3.84 10.14 -3.59
N LYS A 59 3.97 9.25 -4.59
CA LYS A 59 5.26 8.95 -5.24
C LYS A 59 5.88 10.20 -5.89
N ASN A 60 5.07 11.00 -6.59
CA ASN A 60 5.52 12.25 -7.20
C ASN A 60 5.97 13.27 -6.15
N LEU A 61 5.29 13.36 -5.01
CA LEU A 61 5.67 14.22 -3.89
C LEU A 61 6.99 13.81 -3.26
N ARG A 62 7.20 12.51 -3.01
CA ARG A 62 8.50 12.00 -2.52
C ARG A 62 9.64 12.35 -3.49
N PHE A 63 9.40 12.23 -4.79
CA PHE A 63 10.38 12.64 -5.80
C PHE A 63 10.66 14.14 -5.80
N ARG A 64 9.61 14.97 -5.70
CA ARG A 64 9.75 16.44 -5.56
C ARG A 64 10.53 16.82 -4.31
N LEU A 65 10.29 16.13 -3.19
CA LEU A 65 10.99 16.36 -1.93
C LEU A 65 12.48 16.05 -2.05
N GLN A 66 12.82 14.93 -2.68
CA GLN A 66 14.21 14.54 -2.94
C GLN A 66 14.95 15.58 -3.80
N LYS A 67 14.26 16.19 -4.78
CA LYS A 67 14.82 17.20 -5.67
C LYS A 67 14.80 18.63 -5.11
N ALA A 68 14.05 18.89 -4.04
CA ALA A 68 13.94 20.23 -3.48
C ALA A 68 15.23 20.64 -2.78
N THR A 69 15.78 21.80 -3.13
CA THR A 69 17.02 22.34 -2.54
C THR A 69 16.74 23.34 -1.41
N SER A 70 15.66 24.12 -1.52
CA SER A 70 15.24 25.10 -0.52
C SER A 70 14.46 24.46 0.63
N VAL A 71 14.78 24.84 1.88
CA VAL A 71 14.06 24.44 3.09
C VAL A 71 12.56 24.75 3.00
N LYS A 72 12.19 25.96 2.53
CA LYS A 72 10.78 26.36 2.37
C LYS A 72 10.04 25.48 1.36
N ARG A 73 10.68 25.10 0.26
CA ARG A 73 10.09 24.18 -0.73
C ARG A 73 9.96 22.77 -0.17
N LYS A 74 10.98 22.29 0.56
CA LYS A 74 10.93 20.98 1.24
C LYS A 74 9.76 20.92 2.21
N GLN A 75 9.59 21.95 3.05
CA GLN A 75 8.48 22.00 4.02
C GLN A 75 7.13 21.93 3.31
N LYS A 76 6.89 22.77 2.30
CA LYS A 76 5.61 22.74 1.56
C LYS A 76 5.31 21.38 0.93
N VAL A 77 6.31 20.74 0.34
CA VAL A 77 6.14 19.39 -0.26
C VAL A 77 5.94 18.34 0.83
N TRP A 78 6.57 18.49 1.99
CA TRP A 78 6.39 17.62 3.14
C TRP A 78 4.97 17.70 3.68
N ASP A 79 4.43 18.91 3.86
CA ASP A 79 3.06 19.12 4.33
C ASP A 79 2.04 18.49 3.37
N GLU A 80 2.20 18.72 2.06
CA GLU A 80 1.37 18.10 1.01
C GLU A 80 1.49 16.56 1.02
N LEU A 81 2.67 16.02 1.31
CA LEU A 81 2.90 14.59 1.42
C LEU A 81 2.21 13.99 2.65
N GLN A 82 2.22 14.69 3.80
CA GLN A 82 1.51 14.23 5.00
C GLN A 82 0.00 14.16 4.76
N GLU A 83 -0.59 15.22 4.22
CA GLU A 83 -2.02 15.25 3.88
C GLU A 83 -2.38 14.14 2.87
N THR A 84 -1.52 13.91 1.88
CA THR A 84 -1.72 12.81 0.92
C THR A 84 -1.61 11.44 1.60
N ASN A 85 -0.71 11.24 2.57
CA ASN A 85 -0.59 9.99 3.30
C ASN A 85 -1.87 9.67 4.09
N GLU A 86 -2.44 10.68 4.75
CA GLU A 86 -3.71 10.54 5.49
C GLU A 86 -4.85 10.14 4.56
N LYS A 87 -4.98 10.81 3.42
CA LYS A 87 -5.97 10.47 2.39
C LYS A 87 -5.80 9.03 1.87
N VAL A 88 -4.56 8.61 1.61
CA VAL A 88 -4.28 7.22 1.21
C VAL A 88 -4.73 6.24 2.29
N ALA A 89 -4.43 6.50 3.57
CA ALA A 89 -4.82 5.63 4.67
C ALA A 89 -6.35 5.51 4.82
N VAL A 90 -7.07 6.63 4.72
CA VAL A 90 -8.54 6.65 4.76
C VAL A 90 -9.14 5.87 3.59
N GLU A 91 -8.64 6.08 2.38
CA GLU A 91 -9.17 5.37 1.20
C GLU A 91 -8.82 3.88 1.20
N LEU A 92 -7.65 3.48 1.72
CA LEU A 92 -7.31 2.07 1.92
C LEU A 92 -8.29 1.39 2.91
N ASP A 93 -8.62 2.05 4.02
CA ASP A 93 -9.60 1.54 4.98
C ASP A 93 -11.01 1.45 4.37
N ARG A 94 -11.41 2.44 3.57
CA ARG A 94 -12.68 2.42 2.83
C ARG A 94 -12.77 1.21 1.90
N VAL A 95 -11.77 1.00 1.04
CA VAL A 95 -11.76 -0.12 0.08
C VAL A 95 -11.70 -1.46 0.82
N ARG A 96 -10.94 -1.55 1.91
CA ARG A 96 -10.90 -2.76 2.75
C ARG A 96 -12.28 -3.10 3.30
N LYS A 97 -13.01 -2.13 3.86
CA LYS A 97 -14.37 -2.33 4.37
C LYS A 97 -15.36 -2.72 3.27
N GLU A 98 -15.21 -2.16 2.07
CA GLU A 98 -16.02 -2.53 0.91
C GLU A 98 -15.84 -4.00 0.53
N VAL A 99 -14.60 -4.51 0.53
CA VAL A 99 -14.31 -5.91 0.18
C VAL A 99 -14.64 -6.89 1.32
N GLU A 100 -14.28 -6.54 2.56
CA GLU A 100 -14.46 -7.43 3.72
C GLU A 100 -15.87 -7.38 4.30
N GLY A 101 -16.57 -6.25 4.20
CA GLY A 101 -17.96 -6.10 4.65
C GLY A 101 -19.02 -6.58 3.65
N ALA A 102 -18.62 -6.86 2.41
CA ALA A 102 -19.47 -7.51 1.40
C ALA A 102 -19.44 -9.05 1.47
N LYS A 103 -18.65 -9.63 2.37
CA LYS A 103 -18.61 -11.07 2.67
C LYS A 103 -19.53 -11.41 3.84
#